data_AF-A0A9P9DFK4-F1
#
_entry.id   AF-A0A9P9DFK4-F1
#
_cell.length_a   1.000
_cell.length_b   1.000
_cell.length_c   1.000
_cell.angle_alpha   90.00
_cell.angle_beta   90.00
_cell.angle_gamma   90.00
#
_symmetry.space_group_name_H-M   'P 1'
#
loop_
_entity.id
_entity.type
_entity.pdbx_description
1 polymer ?
#
loop_
_entity_poly.entity_id
_entity_poly.type
_entity_poly.pdbx_seq_one_letter_code
_entity_poly.pdbx_strand_id
1 'polypeptide(L)'
;MPARTTTPEPHRQKVNMRLDNTTNDAYQHALKEAEGGIYSDLKITCGGKEYPVHKVLLCTRSSFFKKACDSAFKEGESNTIDFLEDDTEAVDSMICYVYNGYYPRTELVTMGPKIENLNSTWKIEEFGEATLGLQIEYLTLHAKVYALAEKYEVSGLKEMALRNFKFIADGEACSRAEFSDACEIAYTTTIDSDRELRDAAVKALYDNPEALDQDHAKALIGSKCHINF
;
A
#
# COMPACT_ATOMS: atom_id res chain seq x y z
N MET A 1 53.00 -15.30 37.86
CA MET A 1 52.20 -14.46 36.94
C MET A 1 50.73 -14.62 37.31
N PRO A 2 50.03 -13.59 37.82
CA PRO A 2 48.62 -13.70 38.12
C PRO A 2 47.75 -13.29 36.93
N ALA A 3 46.68 -14.05 36.70
CA ALA A 3 45.72 -13.90 35.61
C ALA A 3 44.91 -12.61 35.74
N ARG A 4 44.69 -11.94 34.61
CA ARG A 4 43.90 -10.70 34.49
C ARG A 4 42.42 -11.07 34.50
N THR A 5 41.70 -10.74 35.56
CA THR A 5 40.23 -10.83 35.62
C THR A 5 39.62 -9.66 34.85
N THR A 6 39.00 -9.95 33.71
CA THR A 6 38.16 -8.99 32.97
C THR A 6 36.78 -8.93 33.62
N THR A 7 36.40 -7.77 34.14
CA THR A 7 35.02 -7.48 34.55
C THR A 7 34.11 -7.35 33.33
N PRO A 8 32.91 -7.95 33.29
CA PRO A 8 31.96 -7.76 32.18
C PRO A 8 31.39 -6.34 32.21
N GLU A 9 31.32 -5.68 31.04
CA GLU A 9 30.57 -4.42 30.91
C GLU A 9 29.07 -4.64 31.17
N PRO A 10 28.39 -3.69 31.83
CA PRO A 10 26.95 -3.80 32.05
C PRO A 10 26.22 -3.74 30.70
N HIS A 11 25.50 -4.82 30.39
CA HIS A 11 24.59 -4.86 29.25
C HIS A 11 23.57 -3.73 29.37
N ARG A 12 23.73 -2.70 28.53
CA ARG A 12 22.75 -1.64 28.34
C ARG A 12 21.49 -2.27 27.76
N GLN A 13 20.54 -2.64 28.61
CA GLN A 13 19.20 -3.02 28.19
C GLN A 13 18.66 -1.88 27.31
N LYS A 14 18.42 -2.17 26.02
CA LYS A 14 17.66 -1.27 25.16
C LYS A 14 16.27 -1.16 25.77
N VAL A 15 15.98 -0.05 26.43
CA VAL A 15 14.64 0.25 26.92
C VAL A 15 13.77 0.50 25.68
N ASN A 16 13.06 -0.53 25.23
CA ASN A 16 11.98 -0.35 24.27
C ASN A 16 10.87 0.40 25.00
N MET A 17 10.82 1.72 24.84
CA MET A 17 9.68 2.53 25.24
C MET A 17 8.47 2.07 24.42
N ARG A 18 7.59 1.29 25.02
CA ARG A 18 6.25 1.02 24.47
C ARG A 18 5.35 2.18 24.89
N LEU A 19 4.56 2.69 23.96
CA LEU A 19 3.44 3.58 24.27
C LEU A 19 2.54 2.84 25.28
N ASP A 20 2.10 3.54 26.32
CA ASP A 20 1.08 2.98 27.21
C ASP A 20 -0.26 2.86 26.45
N ASN A 21 -1.11 1.93 26.89
CA ASN A 21 -2.35 1.61 26.18
C ASN A 21 -3.29 2.83 26.05
N THR A 22 -3.30 3.73 27.04
CA THR A 22 -4.14 4.94 27.00
C THR A 22 -3.69 5.89 25.91
N THR A 23 -2.38 6.11 25.78
CA THR A 23 -1.79 6.91 24.70
C THR A 23 -2.08 6.29 23.33
N ASN A 24 -1.95 4.97 23.21
CA ASN A 24 -2.27 4.24 21.98
C ASN A 24 -3.74 4.42 21.56
N ASP A 25 -4.68 4.25 22.50
CA ASP A 25 -6.11 4.38 22.22
C ASP A 25 -6.49 5.81 21.82
N ALA A 26 -5.87 6.82 22.44
CA ALA A 26 -6.06 8.22 22.07
C ALA A 26 -5.56 8.51 20.64
N TYR A 27 -4.40 7.97 20.24
CA TYR A 27 -3.89 8.09 18.88
C TYR A 27 -4.81 7.42 17.84
N GLN A 28 -5.29 6.22 18.15
CA GLN A 28 -6.23 5.49 17.28
C GLN A 28 -7.54 6.26 17.11
N HIS A 29 -8.07 6.78 18.21
CA HIS A 29 -9.26 7.62 18.18
C HIS A 29 -9.03 8.88 17.33
N ALA A 30 -7.89 9.56 17.51
CA ALA A 30 -7.55 10.74 16.73
C ALA A 30 -7.44 10.45 15.23
N LEU A 31 -6.83 9.33 14.83
CA LEU A 31 -6.74 8.92 13.42
C LEU A 31 -8.11 8.62 12.82
N LYS A 32 -8.99 7.97 13.59
CA LYS A 32 -10.37 7.69 13.17
C LYS A 32 -11.19 8.97 12.96
N GLU A 33 -11.10 9.93 13.88
CA GLU A 33 -11.76 11.23 13.75
C GLU A 33 -11.20 12.05 12.57
N ALA A 34 -9.87 12.01 12.40
CA ALA A 34 -9.19 12.68 11.30
C ALA A 34 -9.56 12.07 9.93
N GLU A 35 -9.85 10.78 9.87
CA GLU A 35 -10.37 10.12 8.66
C GLU A 35 -11.77 10.63 8.29
N GLY A 36 -12.55 11.09 9.28
CA GLY A 36 -13.79 11.83 9.09
C GLY A 36 -13.60 13.28 8.62
N GLY A 37 -12.36 13.74 8.44
CA GLY A 37 -12.03 15.07 7.91
C GLY A 37 -11.93 16.18 8.95
N ILE A 38 -12.07 15.88 10.24
CA ILE A 38 -11.91 16.87 11.31
C ILE A 38 -10.47 17.42 11.28
N TYR A 39 -10.35 18.74 11.21
CA TYR A 39 -9.08 19.50 11.07
C TYR A 39 -8.32 19.28 9.75
N SER A 40 -8.98 18.77 8.73
CA SER A 40 -8.38 18.67 7.39
C SER A 40 -7.92 20.03 6.87
N ASP A 41 -6.75 20.04 6.23
CA ASP A 41 -6.08 21.21 5.66
C ASP A 41 -5.80 21.03 4.16
N LEU A 42 -6.30 19.94 3.58
CA LEU A 42 -6.22 19.62 2.16
C LEU A 42 -7.48 18.86 1.72
N LYS A 43 -7.89 19.06 0.47
CA LYS A 43 -8.96 18.30 -0.18
C LYS A 43 -8.41 17.53 -1.38
N ILE A 44 -8.72 16.25 -1.48
CA ILE A 44 -8.54 15.47 -2.72
C ILE A 44 -9.91 15.29 -3.38
N THR A 45 -9.98 15.34 -4.70
CA THR A 45 -11.18 14.99 -5.47
C THR A 45 -10.88 13.87 -6.46
N CYS A 46 -11.74 12.85 -6.54
CA CYS A 46 -11.59 11.73 -7.47
C CYS A 46 -12.96 11.16 -7.83
N GLY A 47 -13.28 11.01 -9.13
CA GLY A 47 -14.53 10.39 -9.57
C GLY A 47 -15.80 11.00 -8.98
N GLY A 48 -15.82 12.30 -8.69
CA GLY A 48 -16.94 13.00 -8.05
C GLY A 48 -17.03 12.86 -6.53
N LYS A 49 -16.12 12.11 -5.90
CA LYS A 49 -15.96 12.03 -4.44
C LYS A 49 -14.96 13.08 -3.95
N GLU A 50 -15.24 13.66 -2.79
CA GLU A 50 -14.34 14.57 -2.10
C GLU A 50 -13.78 13.92 -0.84
N TYR A 51 -12.49 14.15 -0.59
CA TYR A 51 -11.76 13.61 0.54
C TYR A 51 -11.13 14.74 1.34
N PRO A 52 -11.70 15.09 2.51
CA PRO A 52 -11.03 15.97 3.46
C PRO A 52 -9.86 15.21 4.12
N VAL A 53 -8.63 15.62 3.82
CA VAL A 53 -7.41 14.90 4.21
C VAL A 53 -6.39 15.84 4.87
N HIS A 54 -5.34 15.26 5.46
CA HIS A 54 -4.34 16.01 6.21
C HIS A 54 -2.99 15.99 5.49
N LYS A 55 -2.44 17.17 5.19
CA LYS A 55 -1.11 17.34 4.58
C LYS A 55 -0.04 16.64 5.39
N VAL A 56 -0.10 16.73 6.72
CA VAL A 56 0.90 16.11 7.61
C VAL A 56 0.98 14.60 7.43
N LEU A 57 -0.15 13.92 7.18
CA LEU A 57 -0.18 12.47 6.97
C LEU A 57 0.28 12.12 5.54
N LEU A 58 -0.22 12.82 4.53
CA LEU A 58 0.12 12.58 3.12
C LEU A 58 1.59 12.89 2.80
N CYS A 59 2.07 14.08 3.17
CA CYS A 59 3.43 14.54 2.88
C CYS A 59 4.50 13.73 3.62
N THR A 60 4.16 13.12 4.75
CA THR A 60 5.06 12.22 5.48
C THR A 60 5.24 10.89 4.74
N ARG A 61 4.24 10.47 3.97
CA ARG A 61 4.18 9.16 3.29
C ARG A 61 4.48 9.22 1.80
N SER A 62 4.61 10.43 1.23
CA SER A 62 4.78 10.65 -0.21
C SER A 62 5.62 11.88 -0.49
N SER A 63 6.70 11.68 -1.23
CA SER A 63 7.50 12.78 -1.76
C SER A 63 6.77 13.58 -2.84
N PHE A 64 5.83 12.97 -3.57
CA PHE A 64 4.93 13.68 -4.48
C PHE A 64 4.08 14.69 -3.72
N PHE A 65 3.32 14.26 -2.70
CA PHE A 65 2.45 15.17 -1.94
C PHE A 65 3.25 16.23 -1.20
N LYS A 66 4.44 15.89 -0.70
CA LYS A 66 5.35 16.88 -0.09
C LYS A 66 5.73 18.00 -1.06
N LYS A 67 5.99 17.68 -2.33
CA LYS A 67 6.28 18.67 -3.38
C LYS A 67 5.00 19.42 -3.78
N ALA A 68 3.91 18.71 -4.02
CA ALA A 68 2.64 19.29 -4.48
C ALA A 68 2.01 20.25 -3.45
N CYS A 69 2.14 19.94 -2.17
CA CYS A 69 1.64 20.79 -1.08
C CYS A 69 2.59 21.95 -0.72
N ASP A 70 3.75 22.05 -1.37
CA ASP A 70 4.62 23.21 -1.24
C ASP A 70 3.94 24.42 -1.91
N SER A 71 4.00 25.57 -1.24
CA SER A 71 3.33 26.82 -1.63
C SER A 71 3.72 27.36 -3.01
N ALA A 72 4.76 26.81 -3.64
CA ALA A 72 5.17 27.16 -5.00
C ALA A 72 4.28 26.56 -6.10
N PHE A 73 3.37 25.64 -5.76
CA PHE A 73 2.46 24.97 -6.70
C PHE A 73 1.00 25.39 -6.46
N LYS A 74 0.15 25.25 -7.49
CA LYS A 74 -1.27 25.64 -7.43
C LYS A 74 -2.03 24.90 -6.32
N GLU A 75 -1.65 23.65 -6.10
CA GLU A 75 -2.19 22.76 -5.08
C GLU A 75 -1.84 23.26 -3.67
N GLY A 76 -0.63 23.81 -3.49
CA GLY A 76 -0.19 24.47 -2.25
C GLY A 76 -0.98 25.74 -1.91
N GLU A 77 -1.41 26.50 -2.92
CA GLU A 77 -2.23 27.70 -2.76
C GLU A 77 -3.73 27.38 -2.57
N SER A 78 -4.27 26.47 -3.38
CA SER A 78 -5.70 26.13 -3.40
C SER A 78 -6.09 25.09 -2.33
N ASN A 79 -5.12 24.39 -1.75
CA ASN A 79 -5.33 23.25 -0.86
C ASN A 79 -6.25 22.18 -1.46
N THR A 80 -6.24 22.04 -2.79
CA THR A 80 -7.05 21.04 -3.50
C THR A 80 -6.18 20.32 -4.52
N ILE A 81 -6.28 18.99 -4.56
CA ILE A 81 -5.62 18.12 -5.55
C ILE A 81 -6.71 17.31 -6.25
N ASP A 82 -6.66 17.28 -7.59
CA ASP A 82 -7.69 16.63 -8.41
C ASP A 82 -7.13 15.41 -9.16
N PHE A 83 -7.76 14.26 -8.94
CA PHE A 83 -7.40 12.94 -9.46
C PHE A 83 -8.41 12.48 -10.52
N LEU A 84 -8.66 13.33 -11.52
CA LEU A 84 -9.71 13.12 -12.53
C LEU A 84 -9.56 11.81 -13.33
N GLU A 85 -8.33 11.34 -13.51
CA GLU A 85 -8.02 10.18 -14.35
C GLU A 85 -7.70 8.91 -13.54
N ASP A 86 -7.73 8.99 -12.20
CA ASP A 86 -7.40 7.85 -11.35
C ASP A 86 -8.63 7.03 -10.98
N ASP A 87 -8.39 5.76 -10.68
CA ASP A 87 -9.42 4.85 -10.20
C ASP A 87 -9.81 5.19 -8.76
N THR A 88 -11.09 5.50 -8.55
CA THR A 88 -11.62 5.92 -7.24
C THR A 88 -11.41 4.87 -6.14
N GLU A 89 -11.44 3.58 -6.46
CA GLU A 89 -11.25 2.49 -5.50
C GLU A 89 -9.78 2.42 -5.05
N ALA A 90 -8.85 2.64 -5.98
CA ALA A 90 -7.44 2.74 -5.65
C ALA A 90 -7.15 3.99 -4.80
N VAL A 91 -7.80 5.13 -5.09
CA VAL A 91 -7.67 6.36 -4.31
C VAL A 91 -8.24 6.20 -2.89
N ASP A 92 -9.41 5.56 -2.76
CA ASP A 92 -9.98 5.16 -1.47
C ASP A 92 -8.99 4.32 -0.65
N SER A 93 -8.34 3.35 -1.31
CA SER A 93 -7.37 2.46 -0.70
C SER A 93 -6.10 3.19 -0.26
N MET A 94 -5.58 4.11 -1.08
CA MET A 94 -4.43 4.95 -0.72
C MET A 94 -4.74 5.81 0.51
N ILE A 95 -5.91 6.45 0.54
CA ILE A 95 -6.32 7.28 1.69
C ILE A 95 -6.49 6.41 2.94
N CYS A 96 -7.16 5.26 2.84
CA CYS A 96 -7.27 4.33 3.95
C CYS A 96 -5.90 3.91 4.50
N TYR A 97 -4.94 3.61 3.62
CA TYR A 97 -3.58 3.28 4.00
C TYR A 97 -2.85 4.42 4.71
N VAL A 98 -3.00 5.66 4.25
CA VAL A 98 -2.35 6.83 4.86
C VAL A 98 -2.72 6.96 6.34
N TYR A 99 -3.99 6.72 6.68
CA TYR A 99 -4.48 6.83 8.05
C TYR A 99 -4.25 5.56 8.88
N ASN A 100 -4.45 4.39 8.30
CA ASN A 100 -4.54 3.13 9.05
C ASN A 100 -3.32 2.22 8.88
N GLY A 101 -2.51 2.46 7.85
CA GLY A 101 -1.36 1.62 7.49
C GLY A 101 -1.73 0.33 6.73
N TYR A 102 -3.01 0.12 6.43
CA TYR A 102 -3.51 -1.01 5.64
C TYR A 102 -4.66 -0.58 4.71
N TYR A 103 -4.94 -1.37 3.68
CA TYR A 103 -6.09 -1.24 2.77
C TYR A 103 -6.43 -2.62 2.17
N PRO A 104 -7.62 -2.87 1.59
CA PRO A 104 -8.78 -1.98 1.60
C PRO A 104 -9.37 -1.87 3.00
N ARG A 105 -10.34 -0.97 3.18
CA ARG A 105 -11.09 -0.90 4.44
C ARG A 105 -11.92 -2.16 4.58
N THR A 106 -11.71 -2.92 5.65
CA THR A 106 -12.59 -4.04 6.01
C THR A 106 -13.63 -3.60 7.03
N GLU A 107 -14.91 -3.88 6.77
CA GLU A 107 -16.01 -3.58 7.71
C GLU A 107 -15.95 -4.42 9.00
N LEU A 108 -15.11 -5.45 9.04
CA LEU A 108 -14.82 -6.29 10.21
C LEU A 108 -13.83 -5.60 11.16
N VAL A 109 -14.22 -4.43 11.69
CA VAL A 109 -13.37 -3.53 12.52
C VAL A 109 -13.00 -4.13 13.90
N THR A 110 -13.42 -5.35 14.24
CA THR A 110 -13.06 -5.98 15.52
C THR A 110 -11.64 -6.55 15.58
N MET A 111 -10.92 -6.63 14.45
CA MET A 111 -9.57 -7.23 14.37
C MET A 111 -8.53 -6.38 13.63
N GLY A 112 -8.74 -5.07 13.46
CA GLY A 112 -7.71 -4.19 12.90
C GLY A 112 -6.38 -4.29 13.66
N PRO A 113 -5.21 -4.16 12.99
CA PRO A 113 -3.92 -4.26 13.64
C PRO A 113 -3.77 -3.20 14.74
N LYS A 114 -3.68 -3.65 16.00
CA LYS A 114 -3.48 -2.74 17.13
C LYS A 114 -2.10 -2.09 17.05
N ILE A 115 -2.00 -0.76 17.17
CA ILE A 115 -0.71 -0.04 17.14
C ILE A 115 0.28 -0.49 18.24
N GLU A 116 -0.16 -1.12 19.33
CA GLU A 116 0.75 -1.78 20.29
C GLU A 116 1.68 -2.84 19.65
N ASN A 117 1.24 -3.41 18.53
CA ASN A 117 1.99 -4.33 17.68
C ASN A 117 2.83 -3.62 16.59
N LEU A 118 2.58 -2.34 16.33
CA LEU A 118 3.35 -1.45 15.44
C LEU A 118 4.56 -0.82 16.16
N ASN A 119 4.98 -1.37 17.30
CA ASN A 119 6.23 -0.94 17.96
C ASN A 119 7.45 -1.17 17.04
N SER A 120 8.59 -0.56 17.38
CA SER A 120 9.85 -0.48 16.61
C SER A 120 10.49 -1.80 16.13
N THR A 121 9.79 -2.92 16.30
CA THR A 121 10.09 -4.26 15.79
C THR A 121 9.10 -4.68 14.68
N TRP A 122 8.24 -3.79 14.17
CA TRP A 122 7.29 -4.10 13.10
C TRP A 122 8.05 -4.51 11.84
N LYS A 123 8.19 -5.82 11.65
CA LYS A 123 8.66 -6.40 10.40
C LYS A 123 7.44 -6.61 9.52
N ILE A 124 7.47 -5.98 8.35
CA ILE A 124 6.49 -6.18 7.27
C ILE A 124 6.30 -7.68 7.00
N GLU A 125 7.35 -8.50 7.16
CA GLU A 125 7.36 -9.95 7.02
C GLU A 125 6.55 -10.71 8.10
N GLU A 126 6.52 -10.24 9.36
CA GLU A 126 5.83 -10.91 10.49
C GLU A 126 4.39 -10.42 10.69
N PHE A 127 4.13 -9.12 10.47
CA PHE A 127 2.79 -8.53 10.66
C PHE A 127 1.98 -8.37 9.37
N GLY A 128 2.64 -8.53 8.22
CA GLY A 128 1.96 -8.70 6.95
C GLY A 128 0.94 -9.83 7.02
N GLU A 129 1.27 -10.93 7.69
CA GLU A 129 0.42 -12.11 7.81
C GLU A 129 -0.96 -11.84 8.44
N ALA A 130 -1.03 -10.93 9.42
CA ALA A 130 -2.30 -10.52 10.03
C ALA A 130 -3.15 -9.59 9.14
N THR A 131 -2.51 -8.84 8.23
CA THR A 131 -3.18 -8.01 7.22
C THR A 131 -3.50 -8.79 5.94
N LEU A 132 -2.74 -9.86 5.65
CA LEU A 132 -2.96 -10.75 4.49
C LEU A 132 -4.36 -11.34 4.51
N GLY A 133 -4.86 -11.80 5.66
CA GLY A 133 -6.22 -12.35 5.80
C GLY A 133 -7.35 -11.38 5.44
N LEU A 134 -7.10 -10.08 5.46
CA LEU A 134 -8.08 -9.03 5.16
C LEU A 134 -8.11 -8.64 3.67
N GLN A 135 -7.17 -9.15 2.87
CA GLN A 135 -6.82 -8.61 1.55
C GLN A 135 -6.89 -9.65 0.41
N ILE A 136 -7.27 -10.91 0.71
CA ILE A 136 -7.13 -12.08 -0.17
C ILE A 136 -8.06 -12.04 -1.39
N GLU A 137 -9.16 -11.28 -1.36
CA GLU A 137 -10.20 -11.33 -2.41
C GLU A 137 -10.03 -10.30 -3.54
N TYR A 138 -9.02 -9.41 -3.49
CA TYR A 138 -8.99 -8.22 -4.36
C TYR A 138 -7.74 -8.14 -5.27
N LEU A 139 -7.51 -9.14 -6.12
CA LEU A 139 -6.30 -9.18 -6.97
C LEU A 139 -6.18 -7.97 -7.91
N THR A 140 -7.27 -7.62 -8.62
CA THR A 140 -7.31 -6.46 -9.53
C THR A 140 -7.10 -5.14 -8.79
N LEU A 141 -7.66 -5.00 -7.59
CA LEU A 141 -7.45 -3.82 -6.74
C LEU A 141 -5.98 -3.64 -6.37
N HIS A 142 -5.28 -4.72 -6.00
CA HIS A 142 -3.85 -4.62 -5.68
C HIS A 142 -3.03 -4.15 -6.89
N ALA A 143 -3.37 -4.56 -8.11
CA ALA A 143 -2.74 -4.06 -9.32
C ALA A 143 -3.00 -2.55 -9.52
N LYS A 144 -4.24 -2.09 -9.34
CA LYS A 144 -4.60 -0.67 -9.44
C LYS A 144 -3.89 0.18 -8.38
N VAL A 145 -3.89 -0.29 -7.12
CA VAL A 145 -3.24 0.39 -5.99
C VAL A 145 -1.74 0.45 -6.17
N TYR A 146 -1.11 -0.61 -6.70
CA TYR A 146 0.31 -0.59 -7.04
C TYR A 146 0.65 0.54 -8.02
N ALA A 147 -0.10 0.65 -9.13
CA ALA A 147 0.13 1.68 -10.14
C ALA A 147 -0.10 3.10 -9.58
N LEU A 148 -1.18 3.27 -8.80
CA LEU A 148 -1.47 4.53 -8.12
C LEU A 148 -0.37 4.93 -7.13
N ALA A 149 0.12 3.96 -6.34
CA ALA A 149 1.16 4.17 -5.34
C ALA A 149 2.50 4.56 -5.98
N GLU A 150 2.85 3.98 -7.13
CA GLU A 150 4.02 4.41 -7.90
C GLU A 150 3.84 5.84 -8.41
N LYS A 151 2.70 6.14 -9.06
CA LYS A 151 2.39 7.46 -9.61
C LYS A 151 2.51 8.58 -8.57
N TYR A 152 2.07 8.32 -7.34
CA TYR A 152 2.09 9.28 -6.24
C TYR A 152 3.21 9.05 -5.23
N GLU A 153 4.24 8.27 -5.59
CA GLU A 153 5.45 8.05 -4.79
C GLU A 153 5.15 7.61 -3.34
N VAL A 154 4.16 6.74 -3.13
CA VAL A 154 3.77 6.17 -1.82
C VAL A 154 4.41 4.78 -1.65
N SER A 155 5.71 4.74 -1.38
CA SER A 155 6.50 3.49 -1.45
C SER A 155 5.96 2.35 -0.58
N GLY A 156 5.59 2.63 0.68
CA GLY A 156 5.05 1.59 1.57
C GLY A 156 3.70 1.03 1.13
N LEU A 157 2.91 1.81 0.38
CA LEU A 157 1.67 1.34 -0.23
C LEU A 157 1.97 0.43 -1.43
N LYS A 158 2.91 0.84 -2.28
CA LYS A 158 3.37 0.08 -3.45
C LYS A 158 3.91 -1.30 -3.05
N GLU A 159 4.77 -1.34 -2.03
CA GLU A 159 5.34 -2.58 -1.50
C GLU A 159 4.25 -3.51 -0.96
N MET A 160 3.29 -2.97 -0.20
CA MET A 160 2.19 -3.75 0.35
C MET A 160 1.29 -4.33 -0.76
N ALA A 161 0.97 -3.52 -1.78
CA ALA A 161 0.20 -3.94 -2.94
C ALA A 161 0.86 -5.06 -3.71
N LEU A 162 2.16 -4.92 -4.00
CA LEU A 162 2.93 -5.95 -4.69
C LEU A 162 2.96 -7.26 -3.91
N ARG A 163 3.16 -7.19 -2.58
CA ARG A 163 3.20 -8.37 -1.72
C ARG A 163 1.87 -9.12 -1.72
N ASN A 164 0.76 -8.39 -1.59
CA ASN A 164 -0.58 -8.99 -1.59
C ASN A 164 -0.93 -9.57 -2.96
N PHE A 165 -0.58 -8.87 -4.03
CA PHE A 165 -0.73 -9.37 -5.39
C PHE A 165 0.01 -10.70 -5.56
N LYS A 166 1.29 -10.78 -5.18
CA LYS A 166 2.09 -12.02 -5.23
C LYS A 166 1.45 -13.16 -4.44
N PHE A 167 0.98 -12.87 -3.22
CA PHE A 167 0.36 -13.88 -2.36
C PHE A 167 -0.90 -14.49 -2.98
N ILE A 168 -1.77 -13.67 -3.57
CA ILE A 168 -3.03 -14.12 -4.19
C ILE A 168 -2.76 -14.81 -5.54
N ALA A 169 -1.84 -14.24 -6.33
CA ALA A 169 -1.45 -14.75 -7.64
C ALA A 169 -0.75 -16.12 -7.57
N ASP A 170 0.08 -16.35 -6.55
CA ASP A 170 0.76 -17.64 -6.33
C ASP A 170 -0.17 -18.67 -5.65
N GLY A 171 -1.37 -18.27 -5.20
CA GLY A 171 -2.35 -19.12 -4.51
C GLY A 171 -3.50 -19.61 -5.40
N GLU A 172 -4.40 -20.40 -4.82
CA GLU A 172 -5.64 -20.88 -5.50
C GLU A 172 -6.84 -19.93 -5.28
N ALA A 173 -6.61 -18.76 -4.71
CA ALA A 173 -7.69 -17.88 -4.24
C ALA A 173 -8.34 -17.05 -5.37
N CYS A 174 -7.64 -16.79 -6.48
CA CYS A 174 -8.18 -15.98 -7.57
C CYS A 174 -8.72 -16.83 -8.74
N SER A 175 -9.78 -16.35 -9.37
CA SER A 175 -10.29 -16.93 -10.61
C SER A 175 -9.41 -16.56 -11.81
N ARG A 176 -9.48 -17.35 -12.88
CA ARG A 176 -8.76 -17.09 -14.14
C ARG A 176 -9.09 -15.73 -14.74
N ALA A 177 -10.35 -15.32 -14.65
CA ALA A 177 -10.81 -14.03 -15.15
C ALA A 177 -10.19 -12.88 -14.35
N GLU A 178 -10.22 -12.95 -13.01
CA GLU A 178 -9.61 -11.94 -12.15
C GLU A 178 -8.09 -11.85 -12.36
N PHE A 179 -7.42 -13.00 -12.53
CA PHE A 179 -6.00 -13.04 -12.83
C PHE A 179 -5.68 -12.39 -14.18
N SER A 180 -6.50 -12.64 -15.21
CA SER A 180 -6.38 -11.98 -16.52
C SER A 180 -6.56 -10.46 -16.40
N ASP A 181 -7.62 -10.00 -15.75
CA ASP A 181 -7.90 -8.58 -15.58
C ASP A 181 -6.77 -7.88 -14.82
N ALA A 182 -6.25 -8.53 -13.77
CA ALA A 182 -5.16 -7.98 -12.98
C ALA A 182 -3.84 -7.92 -13.76
N CYS A 183 -3.57 -8.92 -14.62
CA CYS A 183 -2.48 -8.85 -15.58
C CYS A 183 -2.67 -7.69 -16.57
N GLU A 184 -3.86 -7.52 -17.13
CA GLU A 184 -4.13 -6.42 -18.06
C GLU A 184 -3.86 -5.06 -17.40
N ILE A 185 -4.34 -4.86 -16.18
CA ILE A 185 -4.07 -3.66 -15.39
C ILE A 185 -2.56 -3.50 -15.17
N ALA A 186 -1.87 -4.54 -14.71
CA ALA A 186 -0.43 -4.49 -14.47
C ALA A 186 0.33 -4.06 -15.73
N TYR A 187 -0.05 -4.56 -16.89
CA TYR A 187 0.62 -4.25 -18.13
C TYR A 187 0.23 -2.85 -18.67
N THR A 188 -1.00 -2.39 -18.51
CA THR A 188 -1.47 -1.11 -19.08
C THR A 188 -1.18 0.11 -18.20
N THR A 189 -1.01 -0.08 -16.89
CA THR A 189 -0.89 1.03 -15.92
C THR A 189 0.52 1.24 -15.38
N THR A 190 1.45 0.32 -15.64
CA THR A 190 2.85 0.44 -15.19
C THR A 190 3.78 0.79 -16.36
N ILE A 191 4.73 1.69 -16.10
CA ILE A 191 5.74 2.11 -17.09
C ILE A 191 6.82 1.04 -17.29
N ASP A 192 7.61 1.14 -18.36
CA ASP A 192 8.60 0.11 -18.72
C ASP A 192 9.68 -0.11 -17.65
N SER A 193 10.08 0.94 -16.92
CA SER A 193 11.06 0.84 -15.84
C SER A 193 10.51 0.21 -14.57
N ASP A 194 9.19 0.30 -14.34
CA ASP A 194 8.53 -0.27 -13.18
C ASP A 194 7.96 -1.65 -13.51
N ARG A 195 8.77 -2.69 -13.28
CA ARG A 195 8.46 -4.05 -13.77
C ARG A 195 7.98 -5.01 -12.71
N GLU A 196 8.08 -4.68 -11.42
CA GLU A 196 7.96 -5.67 -10.35
C GLU A 196 6.60 -6.38 -10.32
N LEU A 197 5.52 -5.64 -10.61
CA LEU A 197 4.17 -6.20 -10.73
C LEU A 197 4.02 -7.12 -11.95
N ARG A 198 4.61 -6.75 -13.09
CA ARG A 198 4.59 -7.58 -14.31
C ARG A 198 5.43 -8.84 -14.13
N ASP A 199 6.59 -8.71 -13.50
CA ASP A 199 7.46 -9.84 -13.18
C ASP A 199 6.77 -10.81 -12.20
N ALA A 200 6.00 -10.28 -11.24
CA ALA A 200 5.16 -11.10 -10.35
C ALA A 200 4.08 -11.87 -11.12
N ALA A 201 3.36 -11.21 -12.05
CA ALA A 201 2.36 -11.86 -12.89
C ALA A 201 2.97 -12.96 -13.78
N VAL A 202 4.14 -12.71 -14.39
CA VAL A 202 4.86 -13.70 -15.21
C VAL A 202 5.29 -14.90 -14.36
N LYS A 203 5.82 -14.66 -13.15
CA LYS A 203 6.20 -15.73 -12.24
C LYS A 203 5.00 -16.60 -11.87
N ALA A 204 3.88 -15.99 -11.49
CA ALA A 204 2.66 -16.73 -11.15
C ALA A 204 2.16 -17.61 -12.31
N LEU A 205 2.20 -17.08 -13.55
CA LEU A 205 1.86 -17.85 -14.75
C LEU A 205 2.84 -18.99 -15.04
N TYR A 206 4.14 -18.77 -14.78
CA TYR A 206 5.15 -19.82 -14.95
C TYR A 206 4.93 -20.97 -13.96
N ASP A 207 4.62 -20.64 -12.70
CA ASP A 207 4.40 -21.62 -11.64
C ASP A 207 3.03 -22.32 -11.77
N ASN A 208 2.03 -21.62 -12.33
CA ASN A 208 0.70 -22.16 -12.62
C ASN A 208 0.28 -21.85 -14.08
N PRO A 209 0.72 -22.66 -15.06
CA PRO A 209 0.38 -22.45 -16.47
C PRO A 209 -1.12 -22.52 -16.78
N GLU A 210 -1.91 -23.11 -15.89
CA GLU A 210 -3.36 -23.16 -16.01
C GLU A 210 -4.04 -21.88 -15.49
N ALA A 211 -3.32 -20.89 -14.96
CA ALA A 211 -3.93 -19.64 -14.48
C ALA A 211 -4.58 -18.81 -15.60
N LEU A 212 -4.11 -18.93 -16.85
CA LEU A 212 -4.67 -18.27 -18.02
C LEU A 212 -4.97 -19.29 -19.12
N ASP A 213 -6.10 -19.15 -19.81
CA ASP A 213 -6.32 -19.92 -21.04
C ASP A 213 -5.67 -19.22 -22.24
N GLN A 214 -5.70 -19.92 -23.39
CA GLN A 214 -5.07 -19.44 -24.60
C GLN A 214 -5.69 -18.14 -25.14
N ASP A 215 -6.97 -17.89 -24.87
CA ASP A 215 -7.65 -16.70 -25.37
C ASP A 215 -7.31 -15.47 -24.52
N HIS A 216 -7.30 -15.61 -23.19
CA HIS A 216 -6.85 -14.56 -22.27
C HIS A 216 -5.35 -14.24 -22.44
N ALA A 217 -4.50 -15.27 -22.62
CA ALA A 217 -3.08 -15.07 -22.89
C ALA A 217 -2.84 -14.31 -24.21
N LYS A 218 -3.60 -14.63 -25.27
CA LYS A 218 -3.53 -13.89 -26.55
C LYS A 218 -4.02 -12.46 -26.41
N ALA A 219 -5.06 -12.19 -25.62
CA ALA A 219 -5.55 -10.85 -25.38
C ALA A 219 -4.49 -9.97 -24.69
N LEU A 220 -3.80 -10.50 -23.67
CA LEU A 220 -2.71 -9.82 -22.96
C LEU A 220 -1.49 -9.54 -23.84
N ILE A 221 -1.12 -10.47 -24.72
CA ILE A 221 -0.02 -10.27 -25.67
C ILE A 221 -0.45 -9.28 -26.77
N GLY A 222 -1.69 -9.39 -27.23
CA GLY A 222 -2.26 -8.57 -28.31
C GLY A 222 -2.48 -7.11 -27.93
N SER A 223 -2.86 -6.82 -26.67
CA SER A 223 -3.00 -5.45 -26.15
C SER A 223 -1.66 -4.71 -26.02
N LYS A 224 -0.54 -5.43 -26.20
CA LYS A 224 0.83 -4.92 -26.05
C LYS A 224 1.77 -5.16 -27.22
N CYS A 225 1.27 -5.39 -28.44
CA CYS A 225 2.08 -5.48 -29.66
C CYS A 225 2.78 -4.15 -30.09
N HIS A 226 3.34 -3.39 -29.14
CA HIS A 226 4.44 -2.47 -29.32
C HIS A 226 5.72 -2.88 -28.56
N ILE A 227 5.79 -4.09 -28.02
CA ILE A 227 7.06 -4.64 -27.49
C ILE A 227 7.87 -5.21 -28.67
N ASN A 228 8.85 -4.44 -29.13
CA ASN A 228 9.88 -4.95 -30.04
C ASN A 228 10.88 -5.79 -29.22
N PHE A 229 11.12 -7.03 -29.66
CA PHE A 229 12.26 -7.85 -29.25
C PHE A 229 13.59 -7.21 -29.66
#